data_AF-A0A2A2L9D3-F1
#
_entry.id   AF-A0A2A2L9D3-F1
#
_cell.length_a   1.000
_cell.length_b   1.000
_cell.length_c   1.000
_cell.angle_alpha   90.00
_cell.angle_beta   90.00
_cell.angle_gamma   90.00
#
_symmetry.space_group_name_H-M   'P 1'
#
loop_
_entity.id
_entity.type
_entity.pdbx_description
1 polymer ?
#
loop_
_entity_poly.entity_id
_entity_poly.type
_entity_poly.pdbx_seq_one_letter_code
_entity_poly.pdbx_strand_id
1 'polypeptide(L)'
;MEENETIMSPLGQSMLEDADLIWAEKLVHNMTEEEKSAYAKIAKTLHDRKTSTDEKLAIIDEISGHNQKLIDNKALLKDIIESYNILLDYYDEIKKKISPRAQKFLQTLVDYVRDNPIKMASVHSKEAQKMFNGMFVFIIQSDEKTQEDIKAIFAGFEPKHKESGISKKFAEFYEKTQYAPMAFVLVL
;
A
#
# COMPACT_ATOMS: atom_id res chain seq x y z
N MET A 1 30.74 19.38 -7.56
CA MET A 1 29.46 19.21 -6.85
C MET A 1 29.56 17.86 -6.17
N GLU A 2 29.84 17.87 -4.88
CA GLU A 2 29.80 16.65 -4.08
C GLU A 2 28.34 16.22 -4.01
N GLU A 3 28.02 15.03 -4.51
CA GLU A 3 26.78 14.35 -4.16
C GLU A 3 26.83 14.13 -2.66
N ASN A 4 26.11 14.96 -1.90
CA ASN A 4 25.90 14.73 -0.49
C ASN A 4 25.17 13.39 -0.40
N GLU A 5 25.90 12.31 -0.07
CA GLU A 5 25.32 11.02 0.28
C GLU A 5 24.27 11.30 1.33
N THR A 6 23.00 11.22 0.93
CA THR A 6 21.90 11.46 1.85
C THR A 6 21.92 10.29 2.82
N ILE A 7 22.49 10.49 4.01
CA ILE A 7 22.50 9.48 5.07
C ILE A 7 21.06 9.00 5.24
N MET A 8 20.83 7.71 4.97
CA MET A 8 19.51 7.14 4.99
C MET A 8 18.99 7.11 6.43
N SER A 9 17.73 7.51 6.62
CA SER A 9 17.10 7.41 7.94
C SER A 9 17.00 5.95 8.39
N PRO A 10 16.93 5.65 9.70
CA PRO A 10 16.68 4.30 10.19
C PRO A 10 15.40 3.69 9.61
N LEU A 11 14.36 4.51 9.38
CA LEU A 11 13.15 4.08 8.68
C LEU A 11 13.46 3.68 7.23
N GLY A 12 14.19 4.51 6.49
CA GLY A 12 14.60 4.20 5.12
C GLY A 12 15.42 2.91 5.04
N GLN A 13 16.38 2.72 5.95
CA GLN A 13 17.21 1.51 6.00
C GLN A 13 16.36 0.26 6.26
N SER A 14 15.43 0.32 7.23
CA SER A 14 14.53 -0.80 7.53
C SER A 14 13.64 -1.17 6.33
N MET A 15 13.25 -0.20 5.50
CA MET A 15 12.44 -0.47 4.30
C MET A 15 13.25 -1.11 3.18
N LEU A 16 14.54 -0.75 3.03
CA LEU A 16 15.42 -1.40 2.04
C LEU A 16 15.69 -2.87 2.37
N GLU A 17 15.63 -3.23 3.65
CA GLU A 17 15.90 -4.58 4.15
C GLU A 17 14.64 -5.45 4.27
N ASP A 18 13.45 -4.86 4.07
CA ASP A 18 12.18 -5.56 4.19
C ASP A 18 11.97 -6.53 3.01
N ALA A 19 11.83 -7.82 3.33
CA ALA A 19 11.73 -8.88 2.33
C ALA A 19 10.47 -8.77 1.46
N ASP A 20 9.36 -8.32 2.02
CA ASP A 20 8.10 -8.16 1.29
C ASP A 20 8.19 -6.97 0.33
N LEU A 21 8.83 -5.86 0.76
CA LEU A 21 9.09 -4.72 -0.11
C LEU A 21 10.11 -5.03 -1.22
N ILE A 22 11.14 -5.84 -0.93
CA ILE A 22 12.09 -6.33 -1.94
C ILE A 22 11.37 -7.21 -2.97
N TRP A 23 10.46 -8.08 -2.51
CA TRP A 23 9.69 -8.94 -3.41
C TRP A 23 8.72 -8.13 -4.28
N ALA A 24 8.00 -7.18 -3.66
CA ALA A 24 7.17 -6.19 -4.32
C ALA A 24 7.92 -5.45 -5.44
N GLU A 25 9.10 -4.93 -5.13
CA GLU A 25 9.94 -4.21 -6.10
C GLU A 25 10.32 -5.09 -7.30
N LYS A 26 10.76 -6.33 -7.05
CA LYS A 26 11.09 -7.29 -8.12
C LYS A 26 9.88 -7.56 -9.01
N LEU A 27 8.70 -7.68 -8.42
CA LEU A 27 7.48 -7.98 -9.15
C LEU A 27 7.08 -6.79 -10.03
N VAL A 28 7.10 -5.55 -9.51
CA VAL A 28 6.82 -4.34 -10.32
C VAL A 28 7.87 -4.09 -11.40
N HIS A 29 9.16 -4.40 -11.15
CA HIS A 29 10.19 -4.29 -12.19
C HIS A 29 9.99 -5.26 -13.36
N ASN A 30 9.38 -6.41 -13.10
CA ASN A 30 9.11 -7.42 -14.12
C ASN A 30 7.74 -7.23 -14.82
N MET A 31 6.89 -6.33 -14.32
CA MET A 31 5.62 -5.99 -14.96
C MET A 31 5.84 -5.27 -16.29
N THR A 32 4.99 -5.55 -17.27
CA THR A 32 4.86 -4.70 -18.47
C THR A 32 4.27 -3.34 -18.13
N GLU A 33 4.33 -2.37 -19.05
CA GLU A 33 3.70 -1.06 -18.83
C GLU A 33 2.17 -1.16 -18.73
N GLU A 34 1.55 -2.11 -19.45
CA GLU A 34 0.13 -2.41 -19.32
C GLU A 34 -0.20 -2.96 -17.94
N GLU A 35 0.63 -3.86 -17.39
CA GLU A 35 0.47 -4.42 -16.05
C GLU A 35 0.67 -3.36 -14.96
N LYS A 36 1.66 -2.49 -15.09
CA LYS A 36 1.85 -1.35 -14.17
C LYS A 36 0.67 -0.39 -14.22
N SER A 37 0.12 -0.15 -15.41
CA SER A 37 -1.10 0.66 -15.59
C SER A 37 -2.31 0.01 -14.92
N ALA A 38 -2.48 -1.31 -15.07
CA ALA A 38 -3.52 -2.07 -14.40
C ALA A 38 -3.35 -2.01 -12.87
N TYR A 39 -2.15 -2.22 -12.36
CA TYR A 39 -1.81 -2.15 -10.93
C TYR A 39 -2.18 -0.79 -10.33
N ALA A 40 -1.81 0.30 -11.01
CA ALA A 40 -2.16 1.65 -10.55
C ALA A 40 -3.67 1.91 -10.52
N LYS A 41 -4.42 1.44 -11.53
CA LYS A 41 -5.88 1.55 -11.56
C LYS A 41 -6.53 0.73 -10.45
N ILE A 42 -6.06 -0.51 -10.24
CA ILE A 42 -6.53 -1.41 -9.19
C ILE A 42 -6.31 -0.80 -7.81
N ALA A 43 -5.11 -0.29 -7.52
CA ALA A 43 -4.82 0.36 -6.25
C ALA A 43 -5.80 1.52 -5.98
N LYS A 44 -6.09 2.33 -7.00
CA LYS A 44 -7.08 3.41 -6.90
C LYS A 44 -8.50 2.90 -6.66
N THR A 45 -8.92 1.84 -7.36
CA THR A 45 -10.22 1.20 -7.17
C THR A 45 -10.38 0.65 -5.75
N LEU A 46 -9.34 0.01 -5.20
CA LEU A 46 -9.36 -0.54 -3.85
C LEU A 46 -9.48 0.55 -2.78
N HIS A 47 -8.83 1.69 -2.97
CA HIS A 47 -8.90 2.86 -2.07
C HIS A 47 -10.20 3.68 -2.20
N ASP A 48 -11.01 3.47 -3.24
CA ASP A 48 -12.25 4.22 -3.39
C ASP A 48 -13.29 3.79 -2.34
N ARG A 49 -13.71 4.75 -1.52
CA ARG A 49 -14.67 4.54 -0.43
C ARG A 49 -16.12 4.65 -0.91
N LYS A 50 -16.36 5.19 -2.09
CA LYS A 50 -17.72 5.40 -2.63
C LYS A 50 -18.24 4.19 -3.40
N THR A 51 -17.32 3.38 -3.91
CA THR A 51 -17.62 2.21 -4.73
C THR A 51 -17.78 0.98 -3.85
N SER A 52 -18.89 0.26 -4.01
CA SER A 52 -19.18 -0.98 -3.28
C SER A 52 -18.23 -2.12 -3.70
N THR A 53 -18.15 -3.18 -2.89
CA THR A 53 -17.33 -4.36 -3.21
C THR A 53 -17.70 -4.97 -4.58
N ASP A 54 -18.99 -5.09 -4.90
CA ASP A 54 -19.42 -5.70 -6.16
C ASP A 54 -19.11 -4.80 -7.37
N GLU A 55 -19.19 -3.47 -7.21
CA GLU A 55 -18.74 -2.53 -8.24
C GLU A 55 -17.21 -2.54 -8.40
N LYS A 56 -16.44 -2.64 -7.32
CA LYS A 56 -14.97 -2.80 -7.38
C LYS A 56 -14.59 -4.07 -8.14
N LEU A 57 -15.31 -5.17 -7.92
CA LEU A 57 -15.11 -6.41 -8.67
C LEU A 57 -15.32 -6.22 -10.17
N ALA A 58 -16.39 -5.51 -10.57
CA ALA A 58 -16.67 -5.23 -11.98
C ALA A 58 -15.57 -4.35 -12.60
N ILE A 59 -15.12 -3.30 -11.90
CA ILE A 59 -14.04 -2.43 -12.37
C ILE A 59 -12.72 -3.20 -12.51
N ILE A 60 -12.39 -4.09 -11.56
CA ILE A 60 -11.17 -4.91 -11.65
C ILE A 60 -11.25 -5.90 -12.82
N ASP A 61 -12.42 -6.48 -13.07
CA ASP A 61 -12.65 -7.36 -14.23
C ASP A 61 -12.37 -6.60 -15.55
N GLU A 62 -12.91 -5.38 -15.69
CA GLU A 62 -12.66 -4.51 -16.84
C GLU A 62 -11.17 -4.12 -16.97
N ILE A 63 -10.52 -3.71 -15.87
CA ILE A 63 -9.08 -3.36 -15.87
C ILE A 63 -8.23 -4.55 -16.33
N SER A 64 -8.62 -5.76 -15.93
CA SER A 64 -7.89 -6.99 -16.26
C SER A 64 -8.12 -7.50 -17.68
N GLY A 65 -9.03 -6.87 -18.44
CA GLY A 65 -9.44 -7.34 -19.77
C GLY A 65 -10.21 -8.65 -19.71
N HIS A 66 -11.06 -8.83 -18.70
CA HIS A 66 -11.85 -10.05 -18.46
C HIS A 66 -10.97 -11.29 -18.33
N ASN A 67 -9.92 -11.21 -17.50
CA ASN A 67 -8.98 -12.31 -17.33
C ASN A 67 -9.69 -13.54 -16.72
N GLN A 68 -9.71 -14.65 -17.45
CA GLN A 68 -10.43 -15.86 -17.03
C GLN A 68 -9.97 -16.39 -15.66
N LYS A 69 -8.67 -16.29 -15.33
CA LYS A 69 -8.17 -16.75 -14.03
C LYS A 69 -8.69 -15.90 -12.87
N LEU A 70 -8.90 -14.61 -13.10
CA LEU A 70 -9.53 -13.72 -12.12
C LEU A 70 -11.01 -14.07 -11.92
N ILE A 71 -11.71 -14.31 -13.03
CA ILE A 71 -13.12 -14.73 -13.02
C ILE A 71 -13.29 -16.04 -12.26
N ASP A 72 -12.44 -17.03 -12.53
CA ASP A 72 -12.46 -18.34 -11.86
C ASP A 72 -12.17 -18.24 -10.36
N ASN A 73 -11.46 -17.18 -9.94
CA ASN A 73 -11.09 -16.91 -8.54
C ASN A 73 -11.85 -15.71 -7.94
N LYS A 74 -13.02 -15.35 -8.50
CA LYS A 74 -13.81 -14.18 -8.08
C LYS A 74 -14.16 -14.17 -6.59
N ALA A 75 -14.41 -15.34 -5.99
CA ALA A 75 -14.71 -15.44 -4.56
C ALA A 75 -13.51 -15.01 -3.68
N LEU A 76 -12.30 -15.44 -4.04
CA LEU A 76 -11.08 -15.02 -3.34
C LEU A 76 -10.77 -13.54 -3.58
N LEU A 77 -11.00 -13.05 -4.80
CA LEU A 77 -10.88 -11.62 -5.11
C LEU A 77 -11.84 -10.77 -4.26
N LYS A 78 -13.09 -11.23 -4.09
CA LYS A 78 -14.08 -10.57 -3.23
C LYS A 78 -13.61 -10.50 -1.79
N ASP A 79 -13.12 -11.61 -1.26
CA ASP A 79 -12.59 -11.70 0.11
C ASP A 79 -11.37 -10.77 0.32
N ILE A 80 -10.49 -10.63 -0.68
CA ILE A 80 -9.39 -9.65 -0.65
C ILE A 80 -9.92 -8.21 -0.55
N ILE A 81 -10.91 -7.85 -1.37
CA ILE A 81 -11.50 -6.49 -1.36
C ILE A 81 -12.17 -6.20 -0.01
N GLU A 82 -12.90 -7.16 0.55
CA GLU A 82 -13.52 -7.04 1.87
C GLU A 82 -12.47 -6.89 2.98
N SER A 83 -11.38 -7.64 2.91
CA SER A 83 -10.23 -7.53 3.82
C SER A 83 -9.54 -6.17 3.72
N TYR A 84 -9.46 -5.62 2.51
CA TYR A 84 -8.93 -4.28 2.26
C TYR A 84 -9.83 -3.20 2.90
N ASN A 85 -11.16 -3.37 2.82
CA ASN A 85 -12.10 -2.45 3.44
C ASN A 85 -11.96 -2.41 4.97
N ILE A 86 -11.63 -3.52 5.64
CA ILE A 86 -11.35 -3.56 7.09
C ILE A 86 -10.20 -2.59 7.46
N LEU A 87 -9.15 -2.54 6.64
CA LEU A 87 -7.99 -1.67 6.88
C LEU A 87 -8.31 -0.20 6.60
N LEU A 88 -9.12 0.06 5.58
CA LEU A 88 -9.63 1.41 5.31
C LEU A 88 -10.62 1.91 6.39
N ASP A 89 -11.42 1.01 6.97
CA ASP A 89 -12.30 1.33 8.10
C ASP A 89 -11.48 1.65 9.36
N TYR A 90 -10.41 0.89 9.60
CA TYR A 90 -9.46 1.18 10.68
C TYR A 90 -8.76 2.53 10.48
N TYR A 91 -8.36 2.87 9.24
CA TYR A 91 -7.86 4.20 8.88
C TYR A 91 -8.87 5.30 9.27
N ASP A 92 -10.14 5.16 8.91
CA ASP A 92 -11.18 6.15 9.22
C ASP A 92 -11.44 6.27 10.73
N GLU A 93 -11.30 5.17 11.46
CA GLU A 93 -11.40 5.15 12.92
C GLU A 93 -10.23 5.90 13.57
N ILE A 94 -8.99 5.58 13.20
CA ILE A 94 -7.81 6.17 13.84
C ILE A 94 -7.64 7.64 13.49
N LYS A 95 -8.02 8.05 12.27
CA LYS A 95 -8.01 9.45 11.85
C LYS A 95 -8.81 10.35 12.79
N LYS A 96 -9.87 9.84 13.43
CA LYS A 96 -10.70 10.59 14.40
C LYS A 96 -10.06 10.72 15.79
N LYS A 97 -9.04 9.91 16.10
CA LYS A 97 -8.43 9.78 17.44
C LYS A 97 -7.06 10.46 17.58
N ILE A 98 -6.46 10.86 16.45
CA ILE A 98 -5.12 11.43 16.38
C ILE A 98 -5.14 12.95 16.14
N SER A 99 -4.04 13.63 16.46
CA SER A 99 -3.86 15.06 16.28
C SER A 99 -4.02 15.48 14.80
N PRO A 100 -4.45 16.72 14.50
CA PRO A 100 -4.56 17.20 13.12
C PRO A 100 -3.26 17.08 12.32
N ARG A 101 -2.10 17.22 12.97
CA ARG A 101 -0.79 17.06 12.35
C ARG A 101 -0.52 15.59 11.99
N ALA A 102 -0.86 14.65 12.87
CA ALA A 102 -0.79 13.21 12.58
C ALA A 102 -1.82 12.79 11.51
N GLN A 103 -3.02 13.39 11.48
CA GLN A 103 -3.99 13.17 10.39
C GLN A 103 -3.41 13.57 9.04
N LYS A 104 -2.72 14.71 8.96
CA LYS A 104 -2.06 15.16 7.72
C LYS A 104 -0.96 14.18 7.28
N PHE A 105 -0.16 13.67 8.22
CA PHE A 105 0.83 12.63 7.94
C PHE A 105 0.16 11.38 7.35
N LEU A 106 -0.83 10.84 8.05
CA LEU A 106 -1.52 9.61 7.64
C LEU A 106 -2.23 9.79 6.30
N GLN A 107 -2.89 10.93 6.07
CA GLN A 107 -3.50 11.26 4.78
C GLN A 107 -2.48 11.31 3.65
N THR A 108 -1.30 11.90 3.90
CA THR A 108 -0.23 11.99 2.89
C THR A 108 0.26 10.60 2.50
N LEU A 109 0.41 9.72 3.49
CA LEU A 109 0.81 8.33 3.27
C LEU A 109 -0.25 7.57 2.44
N VAL A 110 -1.53 7.67 2.79
CA VAL A 110 -2.65 7.06 2.03
C VAL A 110 -2.72 7.58 0.60
N ASP A 111 -2.64 8.90 0.42
CA ASP A 111 -2.69 9.51 -0.90
C ASP A 111 -1.51 9.03 -1.76
N TYR A 112 -0.33 8.87 -1.16
CA TYR A 112 0.83 8.39 -1.89
C TYR A 112 0.68 6.92 -2.29
N VAL A 113 0.19 6.04 -1.41
CA VAL A 113 -0.11 4.64 -1.76
C VAL A 113 -1.16 4.57 -2.86
N ARG A 114 -2.21 5.38 -2.81
CA ARG A 114 -3.27 5.42 -3.83
C ARG A 114 -2.78 5.93 -5.18
N ASP A 115 -2.07 7.05 -5.19
CA ASP A 115 -1.79 7.80 -6.43
C ASP A 115 -0.42 7.46 -7.03
N ASN A 116 0.49 6.89 -6.25
CA ASN A 116 1.85 6.52 -6.67
C ASN A 116 2.24 5.10 -6.23
N PRO A 117 1.39 4.06 -6.42
CA PRO A 117 1.61 2.73 -5.86
C PRO A 117 2.85 2.05 -6.45
N ILE A 118 3.20 2.31 -7.73
CA ILE A 118 4.42 1.80 -8.38
C ILE A 118 5.68 2.39 -7.72
N LYS A 119 5.68 3.70 -7.42
CA LYS A 119 6.83 4.34 -6.77
C LYS A 119 7.02 3.84 -5.35
N MET A 120 5.94 3.60 -4.62
CA MET A 120 6.01 2.98 -3.29
C MET A 120 6.58 1.56 -3.35
N ALA A 121 6.21 0.80 -4.38
CA ALA A 121 6.71 -0.57 -4.57
C ALA A 121 8.20 -0.61 -4.91
N SER A 122 8.74 0.43 -5.55
CA SER A 122 10.16 0.55 -5.91
C SER A 122 11.00 1.13 -4.75
N VAL A 123 11.14 0.37 -3.65
CA VAL A 123 11.75 0.85 -2.40
C VAL A 123 13.22 1.27 -2.56
N HIS A 124 13.97 0.68 -3.50
CA HIS A 124 15.35 1.10 -3.83
C HIS A 124 15.46 2.30 -4.78
N SER A 125 14.34 2.85 -5.28
CA SER A 125 14.38 4.06 -6.11
C SER A 125 14.76 5.29 -5.28
N LYS A 126 15.47 6.25 -5.90
CA LYS A 126 15.85 7.52 -5.24
C LYS A 126 14.61 8.28 -4.79
N GLU A 127 13.53 8.20 -5.55
CA GLU A 127 12.25 8.83 -5.26
C GLU A 127 11.57 8.26 -4.01
N ALA A 128 11.53 6.92 -3.89
CA ALA A 128 10.98 6.26 -2.71
C ALA A 128 11.81 6.57 -1.46
N GLN A 129 13.14 6.44 -1.55
CA GLN A 129 14.05 6.76 -0.44
C GLN A 129 13.91 8.21 0.02
N LYS A 130 13.79 9.17 -0.92
CA LYS A 130 13.55 10.57 -0.60
C LYS A 130 12.25 10.77 0.17
N MET A 131 11.20 10.04 -0.19
CA MET A 131 9.92 10.12 0.48
C MET A 131 9.93 9.48 1.86
N PHE A 132 10.53 8.29 2.04
CA PHE A 132 10.72 7.69 3.38
C PHE A 132 11.57 8.57 4.30
N ASN A 133 12.64 9.15 3.78
CA ASN A 133 13.44 10.13 4.52
C ASN A 133 12.61 11.38 4.87
N GLY A 134 11.77 11.86 3.96
CA GLY A 134 10.85 12.97 4.22
C GLY A 134 9.84 12.65 5.34
N MET A 135 9.30 11.43 5.37
CA MET A 135 8.43 10.95 6.45
C MET A 135 9.17 10.89 7.79
N PHE A 136 10.39 10.37 7.81
CA PHE A 136 11.21 10.33 9.01
C PHE A 136 11.51 11.74 9.55
N VAL A 137 11.94 12.65 8.67
CA VAL A 137 12.20 14.05 9.02
C VAL A 137 10.95 14.72 9.58
N PHE A 138 9.78 14.46 8.97
CA PHE A 138 8.50 14.97 9.50
C PHE A 138 8.23 14.48 10.92
N ILE A 139 8.47 13.20 11.20
CA ILE A 139 8.24 12.60 12.52
C ILE A 139 9.15 13.25 13.57
N ILE A 140 10.47 13.29 13.34
CA ILE A 140 11.43 13.82 14.32
C ILE A 140 11.27 15.32 14.59
N GLN A 141 10.76 16.08 13.62
CA GLN A 141 10.50 17.52 13.75
C GLN A 141 9.10 17.84 14.31
N SER A 142 8.27 16.83 14.55
CA SER A 142 6.93 17.02 15.10
C SER A 142 6.96 17.09 16.63
N ASP A 143 5.94 17.69 17.21
CA ASP A 143 5.72 17.69 18.67
C ASP A 143 5.53 16.27 19.22
N GLU A 144 5.75 16.11 20.52
CA GLU A 144 5.69 14.82 21.22
C GLU A 144 4.35 14.11 21.00
N LYS A 145 3.23 14.84 21.10
CA LYS A 145 1.90 14.29 20.88
C LYS A 145 1.73 13.72 19.46
N THR A 146 2.21 14.43 18.45
CA THR A 146 2.19 13.95 17.07
C THR A 146 3.07 12.72 16.89
N GLN A 147 4.23 12.66 17.54
CA GLN A 147 5.10 11.47 17.50
C GLN A 147 4.43 10.25 18.16
N GLU A 148 3.78 10.45 19.31
CA GLU A 148 3.00 9.40 19.99
C GLU A 148 1.85 8.90 19.13
N ASP A 149 1.11 9.81 18.51
CA ASP A 149 0.00 9.46 17.62
C ASP A 149 0.49 8.65 16.41
N ILE A 150 1.61 9.05 15.80
CA ILE A 150 2.20 8.31 14.68
C ILE A 150 2.69 6.92 15.10
N LYS A 151 3.30 6.79 16.29
CA LYS A 151 3.67 5.48 16.84
C LYS A 151 2.43 4.61 17.06
N ALA A 152 1.35 5.17 17.61
CA ALA A 152 0.10 4.46 17.84
C ALA A 152 -0.58 4.01 16.54
N ILE A 153 -0.49 4.84 15.48
CA ILE A 153 -0.95 4.47 14.13
C ILE A 153 -0.26 3.20 13.66
N PHE A 154 1.09 3.20 13.58
CA PHE A 154 1.83 2.05 13.09
C PHE A 154 1.66 0.80 13.97
N ALA A 155 1.66 0.98 15.31
CA ALA A 155 1.46 -0.12 16.25
C ALA A 155 0.07 -0.78 16.12
N GLY A 156 -0.95 -0.03 15.69
CA GLY A 156 -2.30 -0.57 15.52
C GLY A 156 -2.61 -1.07 14.10
N PHE A 157 -1.86 -0.64 13.07
CA PHE A 157 -1.98 -1.19 11.71
C PHE A 157 -1.47 -2.64 11.63
N GLU A 158 -0.36 -2.97 12.29
CA GLU A 158 0.19 -4.34 12.29
C GLU A 158 -0.81 -5.42 12.75
N PRO A 159 -1.49 -5.31 13.91
CA PRO A 159 -2.48 -6.30 14.32
C PRO A 159 -3.70 -6.32 13.39
N LYS A 160 -4.10 -5.17 12.82
CA LYS A 160 -5.22 -5.10 11.87
C LYS A 160 -4.88 -5.78 10.54
N HIS A 161 -3.65 -5.66 10.08
CA HIS A 161 -3.13 -6.38 8.91
C HIS A 161 -3.10 -7.89 9.15
N LYS A 162 -2.75 -8.33 10.36
CA LYS A 162 -2.84 -9.75 10.77
C LYS A 162 -4.30 -10.24 10.85
N GLU A 163 -5.21 -9.42 11.39
CA GLU A 163 -6.65 -9.71 11.51
C GLU A 163 -7.31 -9.86 10.14
N SER A 164 -7.01 -8.98 9.18
CA SER A 164 -7.56 -9.05 7.82
C SER A 164 -7.03 -10.25 7.03
N GLY A 165 -5.85 -10.76 7.40
CA GLY A 165 -5.19 -11.87 6.72
C GLY A 165 -4.78 -11.54 5.28
N ILE A 166 -4.72 -10.25 4.94
CA ILE A 166 -4.70 -9.80 3.54
C ILE A 166 -3.46 -10.26 2.78
N SER A 167 -2.27 -10.32 3.41
CA SER A 167 -1.06 -10.83 2.77
C SER A 167 -1.18 -12.28 2.33
N LYS A 168 -1.78 -13.14 3.17
CA LYS A 168 -1.97 -14.56 2.84
C LYS A 168 -2.94 -14.72 1.68
N LYS A 169 -4.01 -13.92 1.66
CA LYS A 169 -5.01 -13.92 0.58
C LYS A 169 -4.40 -13.45 -0.74
N PHE A 170 -3.59 -12.39 -0.71
CA PHE A 170 -2.84 -11.93 -1.88
C PHE A 170 -1.87 -12.98 -2.41
N ALA A 171 -1.10 -13.63 -1.54
CA ALA A 171 -0.19 -14.72 -1.92
C ALA A 171 -0.96 -15.89 -2.57
N GLU A 172 -2.04 -16.36 -1.94
CA GLU A 172 -2.89 -17.43 -2.48
C GLU A 172 -3.48 -17.03 -3.84
N PHE A 173 -3.95 -15.79 -3.97
CA PHE A 173 -4.50 -15.28 -5.22
C PHE A 173 -3.46 -15.22 -6.33
N TYR A 174 -2.25 -14.77 -6.00
CA TYR A 174 -1.15 -14.75 -6.96
C TYR A 174 -0.75 -16.16 -7.40
N GLU A 175 -0.66 -17.13 -6.48
CA GLU A 175 -0.38 -18.52 -6.83
C GLU A 175 -1.38 -19.08 -7.84
N LYS A 176 -2.68 -18.82 -7.64
CA LYS A 176 -3.77 -19.31 -8.50
C LYS A 176 -3.86 -18.59 -9.84
N THR A 177 -3.61 -17.29 -9.87
CA THR A 177 -3.87 -16.46 -11.06
C THR A 177 -2.60 -16.11 -11.84
N GLN A 178 -1.45 -16.03 -11.16
CA GLN A 178 -0.22 -15.42 -11.64
C GLN A 178 -0.44 -13.98 -12.15
N TYR A 179 -1.48 -13.30 -11.65
CA TYR A 179 -1.82 -11.95 -12.09
C TYR A 179 -1.07 -10.93 -11.25
N ALA A 180 0.09 -10.52 -11.79
CA ALA A 180 1.02 -9.60 -11.17
C ALA A 180 0.35 -8.31 -10.62
N PRO A 181 -0.59 -7.63 -11.33
CA PRO A 181 -1.21 -6.40 -10.85
C PRO A 181 -2.04 -6.52 -9.55
N MET A 182 -2.35 -7.74 -9.11
CA MET A 182 -3.01 -7.99 -7.83
C MET A 182 -2.09 -8.65 -6.81
N ALA A 183 -0.87 -9.06 -7.16
CA ALA A 183 -0.04 -9.91 -6.32
C ALA A 183 0.37 -9.25 -4.99
N PHE A 184 0.51 -7.93 -5.00
CA PHE A 184 0.91 -7.16 -3.84
C PHE A 184 0.37 -5.73 -3.97
N VAL A 185 -0.93 -5.52 -3.81
CA VAL A 185 -1.38 -4.13 -3.70
C VAL A 185 -0.93 -3.62 -2.35
N LEU A 186 -0.11 -2.58 -2.32
CA LEU A 186 0.32 -1.98 -1.07
C LEU A 186 -0.88 -1.61 -0.20
N VAL A 187 -0.80 -2.06 1.04
CA VAL A 187 -1.83 -1.89 2.05
C VAL A 187 -1.24 -1.10 3.20
N LEU A 188 -2.04 -0.21 3.77
CA LEU A 188 -1.69 0.49 4.99
C LEU A 188 -2.01 -0.36 6.21
#